data_AF-A0A9X3AIQ0-F1
#
_entry.id   AF-A0A9X3AIQ0-F1
#
_cell.length_a   1.000
_cell.length_b   1.000
_cell.length_c   1.000
_cell.angle_alpha   90.00
_cell.angle_beta   90.00
_cell.angle_gamma   90.00
#
_symmetry.space_group_name_H-M   'P 1'
#
loop_
_entity.id
_entity.type
_entity.pdbx_description
1 polymer ?
#
loop_
_entity_poly.entity_id
_entity_poly.type
_entity_poly.pdbx_seq_one_letter_code
_entity_poly.pdbx_strand_id
1 'polypeptide(L)'
;MTEIDVLVIGGGQSGLAAAHAVKAAGGSPVVLEAGERPTGSWARYYDSLTLFSPAKYSELRGLAFGGDPDRYPHRDEVVDYLARYATRIDVDIRTHH
;
A
#
# COMPACT_ATOMS: atom_id res chain seq x y z
N MET A 1 20.96 15.99 10.81
CA MET A 1 20.14 14.77 10.76
C MET A 1 18.71 15.17 11.08
N THR A 2 17.75 14.78 10.26
CA THR A 2 16.33 14.88 10.64
C THR A 2 16.02 13.74 11.60
N GLU A 3 15.54 14.05 12.81
CA GLU A 3 15.01 13.02 13.71
C GLU A 3 13.66 12.55 13.18
N ILE A 4 13.50 11.23 13.08
CA ILE A 4 12.27 10.57 12.64
C ILE A 4 11.96 9.50 13.68
N ASP A 5 10.81 9.61 14.35
CA ASP A 5 10.41 8.68 15.42
C ASP A 5 10.12 7.27 14.87
N VAL A 6 9.50 7.21 13.69
CA VAL A 6 9.14 5.96 13.03
C VAL A 6 9.49 6.01 11.55
N LEU A 7 10.43 5.17 11.14
CA LEU A 7 10.81 4.96 9.75
C LEU A 7 10.33 3.57 9.30
N VAL A 8 9.51 3.52 8.26
CA VAL A 8 9.02 2.29 7.64
C VAL A 8 9.81 2.05 6.36
N ILE A 9 10.45 0.88 6.25
CA ILE A 9 11.21 0.49 5.06
C ILE A 9 10.32 -0.42 4.19
N GLY A 10 10.01 0.06 2.99
CA GLY A 10 9.12 -0.55 2.01
C GLY A 10 7.73 0.09 1.98
N GLY A 11 7.31 0.58 0.82
CA GLY A 11 5.98 1.13 0.53
C GLY A 11 5.05 0.12 -0.15
N GLY A 12 5.22 -1.19 0.12
CA GLY A 12 4.23 -2.22 -0.23
C GLY A 12 3.06 -2.28 0.76
N GLN A 13 2.16 -3.25 0.56
CA GLN A 13 0.95 -3.41 1.39
C GLN A 13 1.22 -3.39 2.91
N SER A 14 2.28 -4.07 3.37
CA SER A 14 2.63 -4.15 4.78
C SER A 14 3.13 -2.82 5.33
N GLY A 15 3.97 -2.11 4.57
CA GLY A 15 4.49 -0.81 4.99
C GLY A 15 3.42 0.27 5.00
N LEU A 16 2.54 0.27 4.00
CA LEU A 16 1.38 1.17 3.98
C LEU A 16 0.40 0.89 5.13
N ALA A 17 0.15 -0.39 5.44
CA ALA A 17 -0.68 -0.76 6.59
C ALA A 17 -0.03 -0.31 7.92
N ALA A 18 1.28 -0.51 8.08
CA ALA A 18 2.03 -0.08 9.26
C ALA A 18 2.01 1.45 9.42
N ALA A 19 2.28 2.20 8.34
CA ALA A 19 2.24 3.65 8.35
C ALA A 19 0.84 4.19 8.69
N HIS A 20 -0.22 3.58 8.15
CA HIS A 20 -1.59 3.93 8.53
C HIS A 20 -1.84 3.69 10.02
N ALA A 21 -1.40 2.55 10.57
CA ALA A 21 -1.57 2.25 11.98
C ALA A 21 -0.83 3.25 12.89
N VAL A 22 0.41 3.63 12.54
CA VAL A 22 1.19 4.62 13.28
C VAL A 22 0.54 6.00 13.21
N LYS A 23 0.08 6.44 12.03
CA LYS A 23 -0.67 7.70 11.89
C LYS A 23 -1.95 7.69 12.72
N ALA A 24 -2.70 6.59 12.71
CA ALA A 24 -3.91 6.44 13.51
C ALA A 24 -3.66 6.47 15.03
N ALA A 25 -2.44 6.13 15.47
CA ALA A 25 -2.00 6.25 16.86
C ALA A 25 -1.45 7.65 17.22
N GLY A 26 -1.49 8.62 16.29
CA GLY A 26 -1.01 9.99 16.49
C GLY A 26 0.47 10.20 16.17
N GLY A 27 1.15 9.21 15.59
CA GLY A 27 2.53 9.32 15.13
C GLY A 27 2.65 9.91 13.72
N SER A 28 3.88 10.28 13.34
CA SER A 28 4.22 10.85 12.02
C SER A 28 5.24 9.96 11.31
N PRO A 29 4.82 8.83 10.71
CA PRO A 29 5.75 7.90 10.07
C PRO A 29 6.27 8.46 8.74
N VAL A 30 7.51 8.12 8.42
CA VAL A 30 8.08 8.26 7.08
C VAL A 30 8.22 6.88 6.45
N VAL A 31 7.81 6.73 5.19
CA VAL A 31 7.95 5.49 4.42
C VAL A 31 9.01 5.70 3.35
N LEU A 32 9.97 4.79 3.27
CA LEU A 32 10.93 4.74 2.16
C LEU A 32 10.60 3.56 1.24
N GLU A 33 10.38 3.83 -0.04
CA GLU A 33 10.10 2.84 -1.08
C GLU A 33 11.21 2.86 -2.15
N ALA A 34 11.66 1.68 -2.56
CA ALA A 34 12.70 1.55 -3.57
C ALA A 34 12.17 1.73 -5.01
N GLY A 35 10.92 1.35 -5.25
CA GLY A 35 10.22 1.54 -6.51
C GLY A 35 9.81 3.00 -6.75
N GLU A 36 9.37 3.25 -7.98
CA GLU A 36 8.82 4.54 -8.42
C GLU A 36 7.46 4.85 -7.79
N ARG A 37 6.69 3.82 -7.43
CA ARG A 37 5.38 3.93 -6.81
C ARG A 37 5.30 3.08 -5.54
N PRO A 38 4.54 3.50 -4.52
CA PRO A 38 4.31 2.73 -3.29
C PRO A 38 3.33 1.59 -3.52
N THR A 39 3.76 0.63 -4.33
CA THR A 39 3.00 -0.57 -4.68
C THR A 39 3.79 -1.82 -4.34
N GLY A 40 4.95 -1.69 -3.69
CA GLY A 40 5.90 -2.77 -3.43
C GLY A 40 6.20 -3.60 -4.68
N SER A 41 6.30 -4.91 -4.51
CA SER A 41 6.62 -5.85 -5.60
C SER A 41 5.48 -6.05 -6.61
N TRP A 42 4.28 -5.51 -6.40
CA TRP A 42 3.10 -5.86 -7.20
C TRP A 42 3.28 -5.60 -8.69
N ALA A 43 3.87 -4.46 -9.05
CA ALA A 43 4.15 -4.11 -10.45
C ALA A 43 5.18 -5.03 -11.14
N ARG A 44 5.86 -5.89 -10.38
CA ARG A 44 6.89 -6.83 -10.88
C ARG A 44 6.38 -8.27 -11.01
N TYR A 45 5.17 -8.56 -10.55
CA TYR A 45 4.58 -9.89 -10.79
C TYR A 45 4.16 -10.07 -12.25
N TYR A 46 3.96 -11.31 -12.66
CA TYR A 46 3.52 -11.70 -14.01
C TYR A 46 2.11 -11.19 -14.32
N ASP A 47 1.83 -10.93 -15.61
CA ASP A 47 0.60 -10.25 -16.07
C ASP A 47 -0.69 -11.00 -15.72
N SER A 48 -0.66 -12.33 -15.74
CA SER A 48 -1.84 -13.17 -15.46
C SER A 48 -2.13 -13.37 -13.97
N LEU A 49 -1.35 -12.76 -13.08
CA LEU A 49 -1.54 -12.94 -11.64
C LEU A 49 -2.93 -12.44 -11.24
N THR A 50 -3.64 -13.32 -10.54
CA THR A 50 -4.96 -13.07 -9.96
C THR A 50 -4.91 -13.49 -8.49
N LEU A 51 -5.49 -12.69 -7.60
CA LEU A 51 -5.56 -13.03 -6.18
C LEU A 51 -6.37 -14.31 -5.98
N PHE A 52 -6.08 -15.02 -4.89
CA PHE A 52 -6.82 -16.23 -4.49
C PHE A 52 -8.04 -15.91 -3.60
N SER A 53 -8.28 -14.64 -3.30
CA SER A 53 -9.37 -14.16 -2.45
C SER A 53 -10.18 -13.09 -3.18
N PRO A 54 -11.51 -13.05 -2.98
CA PRO A 54 -12.34 -11.95 -3.44
C PRO A 54 -11.87 -10.57 -2.98
N ALA A 55 -12.25 -9.53 -3.72
CA ALA A 55 -11.86 -8.14 -3.47
C ALA A 55 -12.19 -7.67 -2.04
N LYS A 56 -13.38 -8.03 -1.52
CA LYS A 56 -13.81 -7.70 -0.15
C LYS A 56 -12.93 -8.28 0.97
N TYR A 57 -12.15 -9.32 0.67
CA TYR A 57 -11.21 -9.93 1.63
C TYR A 57 -9.76 -9.48 1.39
N SER A 58 -9.52 -8.65 0.38
CA SER A 58 -8.19 -8.21 -0.04
C SER A 58 -7.98 -6.70 0.18
N GLU A 59 -8.86 -6.06 0.94
CA GLU A 59 -8.78 -4.64 1.28
C GLU A 59 -8.00 -4.38 2.59
N LEU A 60 -7.30 -3.25 2.61
CA LEU A 60 -6.67 -2.66 3.78
C LEU A 60 -7.65 -1.75 4.54
N ARG A 61 -7.41 -1.62 5.85
CA ARG A 61 -8.24 -0.83 6.77
C ARG A 61 -8.46 0.59 6.25
N GLY A 62 -9.72 0.99 6.13
CA GLY A 62 -10.10 2.37 5.80
C GLY A 62 -10.24 2.68 4.30
N LEU A 63 -10.02 1.70 3.42
CA LEU A 63 -10.29 1.84 2.00
C LEU A 63 -10.75 0.52 1.39
N ALA A 64 -12.02 0.46 0.99
CA ALA A 64 -12.54 -0.67 0.25
C ALA A 64 -11.84 -0.84 -1.10
N PHE A 65 -11.70 -2.08 -1.57
CA PHE A 65 -11.04 -2.37 -2.85
C PHE A 65 -11.75 -1.68 -4.03
N GLY A 66 -13.08 -1.70 -4.01
CA GLY A 66 -13.97 -1.13 -5.03
C GLY A 66 -14.34 -2.10 -6.16
N GLY A 67 -15.40 -1.75 -6.90
CA GLY A 67 -15.99 -2.63 -7.92
C GLY A 67 -16.84 -3.74 -7.31
N ASP A 68 -16.97 -4.85 -8.03
CA ASP A 68 -17.67 -6.04 -7.54
C ASP A 68 -16.89 -6.67 -6.36
N PRO A 69 -17.50 -6.84 -5.17
CA PRO A 69 -16.83 -7.38 -3.98
C PRO A 69 -16.48 -8.86 -4.07
N ASP A 70 -17.13 -9.63 -4.96
CA ASP A 70 -16.97 -11.09 -5.08
C ASP A 70 -15.97 -11.49 -6.18
N ARG A 71 -15.52 -10.54 -7.01
CA ARG A 71 -14.48 -10.78 -8.03
C ARG A 71 -13.11 -11.03 -7.41
N TYR A 72 -12.22 -11.66 -8.17
CA TYR A 72 -10.82 -11.90 -7.80
C TYR A 72 -9.91 -10.87 -8.50
N PRO A 73 -9.25 -9.95 -7.77
CA PRO A 73 -8.46 -8.90 -8.39
C PRO A 73 -7.25 -9.40 -9.17
N HIS A 74 -6.99 -8.79 -10.32
CA HIS A 74 -5.75 -8.98 -11.07
C HIS A 74 -4.61 -8.12 -10.50
N ARG A 75 -3.37 -8.45 -10.86
CA ARG A 75 -2.15 -7.73 -10.46
C ARG A 75 -2.30 -6.21 -10.56
N ASP A 76 -2.72 -5.70 -11.72
CA ASP A 76 -2.76 -4.26 -11.97
C ASP A 76 -3.82 -3.55 -11.12
N GLU A 77 -4.88 -4.26 -10.76
CA GLU A 77 -5.90 -3.72 -9.86
C GLU A 77 -5.39 -3.61 -8.42
N VAL A 78 -4.50 -4.51 -8.00
CA VAL A 78 -3.81 -4.41 -6.71
C VAL A 78 -2.81 -3.26 -6.72
N VAL A 79 -2.08 -3.06 -7.83
CA VAL A 79 -1.19 -1.90 -8.03
C VAL A 79 -1.98 -0.59 -7.89
N ASP A 80 -3.11 -0.48 -8.58
CA ASP A 80 -3.97 0.70 -8.52
C ASP A 80 -4.61 0.88 -7.15
N TYR A 81 -5.00 -0.21 -6.49
CA TYR A 81 -5.51 -0.18 -5.12
C TYR A 81 -4.47 0.38 -4.14
N LEU A 82 -3.23 -0.11 -4.18
CA LEU A 82 -2.16 0.34 -3.29
C LEU A 82 -1.76 1.80 -3.56
N ALA A 83 -1.73 2.24 -4.82
CA ALA A 83 -1.48 3.64 -5.17
C ALA A 83 -2.57 4.58 -4.61
N ARG A 84 -3.85 4.18 -4.72
CA ARG A 84 -4.98 4.91 -4.10
C ARG A 84 -4.87 4.91 -2.57
N TYR A 85 -4.51 3.77 -1.98
CA TYR A 85 -4.34 3.66 -0.54
C TYR A 85 -3.22 4.56 -0.02
N ALA A 86 -2.07 4.58 -0.68
CA ALA A 86 -0.94 5.46 -0.35
C ALA A 86 -1.35 6.94 -0.36
N THR A 87 -2.12 7.36 -1.37
CA THR A 87 -2.68 8.72 -1.44
C THR A 87 -3.68 8.99 -0.31
N ARG A 88 -4.50 8.00 0.05
CA ARG A 88 -5.57 8.12 1.04
C ARG A 88 -5.07 8.26 2.49
N ILE A 89 -3.96 7.60 2.82
CA ILE A 89 -3.41 7.61 4.19
C ILE A 89 -2.62 8.88 4.48
N ASP A 90 -2.17 9.60 3.45
CA ASP A 90 -1.58 10.96 3.58
C ASP A 90 -0.40 10.99 4.58
N VAL A 91 0.57 10.09 4.36
CA VAL A 91 1.84 10.03 5.13
C VAL A 91 3.00 10.43 4.22
N ASP A 92 4.15 10.80 4.79
CA ASP A 92 5.36 11.09 4.01
C ASP A 92 5.91 9.78 3.41
N ILE A 93 5.70 9.61 2.11
CA ILE A 93 6.18 8.46 1.33
C ILE A 93 7.21 8.96 0.33
N ARG A 94 8.42 8.45 0.43
CA ARG A 94 9.54 8.81 -0.44
C ARG A 94 9.91 7.61 -1.30
N THR A 95 9.88 7.78 -2.61
CA THR A 95 10.19 6.75 -3.59
C THR A 95 11.65 6.85 -4.06
N HIS A 96 12.16 5.83 -4.74
CA HIS A 96 13.55 5.76 -5.24
C HIS A 96 14.65 5.71 -4.17
N HIS A 97 14.42 5.03 -3.05
CA HIS A 97 15.39 4.85 -1.95
C HIS A 97 16.05 3.47 -1.87
#